data_AF-A0A3B8HGK4-F1
#
_entry.id   AF-A0A3B8HGK4-F1
#
_cell.length_a   1.000
_cell.length_b   1.000
_cell.length_c   1.000
_cell.angle_alpha   90.00
_cell.angle_beta   90.00
_cell.angle_gamma   90.00
#
_symmetry.space_group_name_H-M   'P 1'
#
loop_
_entity.id
_entity.type
_entity.pdbx_description
1 polymer ?
#
loop_
_entity_poly.entity_id
_entity_poly.type
_entity_poly.pdbx_seq_one_letter_code
_entity_poly.pdbx_strand_id
1 'polypeptide(L)' 'MARETVEPVIKFALLEEVLNLARANSLWPMTFGLACCAIEMMAAGASRFDLDRFGAGVFRPSPRQSDLMIVA' A
#
# COMPACT_ATOMS: atom_id res chain seq x y z
N MET A 1 -19.91 2.83 1.57
CA MET A 1 -19.39 3.64 2.69
C MET A 1 -18.73 4.86 2.07
N ALA A 2 -19.46 5.97 2.07
CA ALA A 2 -19.09 7.21 1.38
C ALA A 2 -17.78 7.76 1.97
N ARG A 3 -16.76 7.94 1.14
CA ARG A 3 -15.56 8.69 1.54
C ARG A 3 -15.89 10.17 1.40
N GLU A 4 -15.96 10.88 2.52
CA GLU A 4 -15.86 12.32 2.56
C GLU A 4 -14.41 12.65 2.20
N THR A 5 -14.14 12.88 0.91
CA THR A 5 -12.86 13.45 0.47
C THR A 5 -12.85 14.88 0.97
N VAL A 6 -12.04 15.16 1.99
CA VAL A 6 -11.76 16.54 2.42
C VAL A 6 -11.24 17.29 1.20
N GLU A 7 -12.10 18.09 0.58
CA GLU A 7 -11.74 18.78 -0.65
C GLU A 7 -10.72 19.87 -0.31
N PRO A 8 -9.50 19.82 -0.86
CA PRO A 8 -8.52 20.86 -0.62
C PRO A 8 -9.04 22.18 -1.21
N VAL A 9 -8.87 23.27 -0.45
CA VAL A 9 -9.29 24.64 -0.83
C VAL A 9 -8.62 25.10 -2.13
N ILE A 10 -7.48 24.50 -2.51
CA ILE A 10 -6.73 24.79 -3.73
C ILE A 10 -6.55 23.47 -4.49
N LYS A 11 -7.21 23.34 -5.65
CA LYS A 11 -7.14 22.16 -6.51
C LYS A 11 -6.14 22.38 -7.64
N PHE A 12 -4.98 21.74 -7.55
CA PHE A 12 -4.06 21.61 -8.68
C PHE A 12 -4.35 20.27 -9.37
N ALA A 13 -5.33 20.25 -10.28
CA ALA A 13 -5.86 19.01 -10.86
C ALA A 13 -4.78 18.04 -11.37
N LEU A 14 -3.80 18.55 -12.13
CA LEU A 14 -2.71 17.76 -12.70
C LEU A 14 -1.72 17.26 -11.63
N LEU A 15 -1.47 18.06 -10.58
CA LEU A 15 -0.59 17.68 -9.48
C LEU A 15 -1.22 16.60 -8.61
N GLU A 16 -2.50 16.72 -8.28
CA GLU A 16 -3.23 15.73 -7.49
C GLU A 16 -3.29 14.38 -8.21
N GLU A 17 -3.53 14.39 -9.52
CA GLU A 17 -3.53 13.18 -10.34
C GLU A 17 -2.17 12.47 -10.29
N VAL A 18 -1.07 13.21 -10.48
CA VAL A 18 0.28 12.65 -10.41
C VAL A 18 0.60 12.12 -9.00
N LEU A 19 0.23 12.84 -7.94
CA LEU A 19 0.46 12.40 -6.56
C LEU A 19 -0.36 11.16 -6.19
N ASN A 20 -1.59 11.04 -6.69
CA ASN A 20 -2.42 9.86 -6.47
C ASN A 20 -1.89 8.66 -7.25
N LEU A 21 -1.43 8.87 -8.49
CA LEU A 21 -0.76 7.84 -9.27
C LEU A 21 0.52 7.35 -8.58
N ALA A 22 1.32 8.27 -8.03
CA ALA A 22 2.52 7.92 -7.28
C ALA A 22 2.18 7.04 -6.06
N ARG A 23 1.25 7.48 -5.20
CA ARG A 23 0.82 6.71 -4.01
C ARG A 23 0.22 5.34 -4.36
N ALA A 24 -0.52 5.25 -5.46
CA ALA A 24 -1.14 3.99 -5.87
C ALA A 24 -0.12 2.93 -6.33
N ASN A 25 1.02 3.36 -6.91
CA ASN A 25 2.05 2.47 -7.46
C ASN A 25 3.28 2.29 -6.55
N SER A 26 3.27 2.84 -5.33
CA SER A 26 4.42 2.81 -4.41
C SER A 26 4.04 2.40 -3.00
N LEU A 27 3.14 1.43 -2.86
CA LEU A 27 2.69 0.97 -1.54
C LEU A 27 3.81 0.20 -0.85
N TRP A 28 4.11 0.51 0.40
CA TRP A 28 5.11 -0.18 1.21
C TRP A 28 4.39 -0.91 2.36
N PRO A 29 4.02 -2.19 2.18
CA PRO A 29 3.28 -2.93 3.18
C PRO A 29 4.14 -3.21 4.40
N MET A 30 3.53 -3.13 5.58
CA MET A 30 4.11 -3.70 6.79
C MET A 30 3.72 -5.16 6.95
N THR A 31 4.68 -5.99 7.34
CA THR A 31 4.43 -7.38 7.70
C THR A 31 3.72 -7.45 9.04
N PHE A 32 2.40 -7.57 9.04
CA PHE A 32 1.60 -7.75 10.25
C PHE A 32 0.78 -9.04 10.18
N GLY A 33 1.49 -10.16 10.41
CA GLY A 33 0.90 -11.49 10.42
C GLY A 33 0.43 -11.89 11.82
N LEU A 34 -0.86 -12.19 11.98
CA LEU A 34 -1.45 -12.62 13.25
C LEU A 34 -1.56 -14.15 13.35
N ALA A 35 -1.99 -14.80 12.27
CA ALA A 35 -2.30 -16.22 12.26
C ALA A 35 -2.01 -16.84 10.89
N CYS A 36 -2.93 -17.67 10.39
CA CYS A 36 -2.75 -18.38 9.13
C CYS A 36 -2.62 -17.43 7.93
N CYS A 37 -3.41 -16.37 7.81
CA CYS A 37 -3.37 -15.51 6.62
C CYS A 37 -1.99 -14.83 6.39
N ALA A 38 -1.11 -14.84 7.40
CA ALA A 38 0.28 -14.44 7.25
C ALA A 38 1.04 -15.29 6.21
N ILE A 39 0.76 -16.60 6.10
CA ILE A 39 1.46 -17.46 5.13
C ILE A 39 0.99 -17.15 3.69
N GLU A 40 -0.29 -16.85 3.50
CA GLU A 40 -0.81 -16.38 2.22
C GLU A 40 -0.21 -15.02 1.85
N MET A 41 -0.05 -14.10 2.82
CA MET A 41 0.61 -12.81 2.59
C MET A 41 2.08 -12.99 2.16
N MET A 42 2.82 -13.90 2.78
CA MET A 42 4.21 -14.21 2.39
C MET A 42 4.28 -14.87 1.01
N ALA A 43 3.34 -15.75 0.69
CA ALA A 43 3.23 -16.38 -0.63
C ALA A 43 2.89 -15.35 -1.72
N ALA A 44 2.05 -14.35 -1.40
CA ALA A 44 1.73 -13.25 -2.31
C ALA A 44 2.98 -12.42 -2.65
N GLY A 45 3.88 -12.20 -1.68
CA GLY A 45 5.16 -11.52 -1.89
C GLY A 45 6.25 -12.37 -2.57
N ALA A 46 6.03 -13.68 -2.76
CA ALA A 46 6.99 -14.58 -3.39
C ALA A 46 6.86 -14.59 -4.92
N SER A 47 7.84 -15.21 -5.61
CA SER A 47 7.98 -15.20 -7.08
C SER A 47 6.76 -15.66 -7.88
N ARG A 48 5.82 -16.38 -7.27
CA ARG A 48 4.62 -16.89 -7.96
C ARG A 48 3.56 -15.82 -8.18
N PHE A 49 3.38 -14.91 -7.22
CA PHE A 49 2.35 -13.87 -7.23
C PHE A 49 2.92 -12.45 -7.21
N ASP A 50 4.19 -12.31 -6.77
CA ASP A 50 5.06 -11.15 -6.86
C ASP A 50 4.37 -9.78 -6.75
N LEU A 51 4.14 -9.36 -5.50
CA LEU A 51 3.62 -8.03 -5.17
C LEU A 51 4.53 -6.88 -5.62
N ASP A 52 5.81 -7.14 -5.95
CA ASP A 52 6.72 -6.09 -6.41
C ASP A 52 6.30 -5.49 -7.76
N ARG A 53 5.52 -6.24 -8.56
CA ARG A 53 4.93 -5.76 -9.81
C ARG A 53 4.00 -4.56 -9.65
N PHE A 54 3.44 -4.37 -8.45
CA PHE A 54 2.57 -3.24 -8.11
C PHE A 54 3.29 -2.18 -7.27
N GLY A 55 4.62 -2.29 -7.13
CA GLY A 55 5.43 -1.44 -6.27
C GLY A 55 5.34 -1.78 -4.78
N ALA A 56 4.82 -2.97 -4.45
CA ALA A 56 4.57 -3.45 -3.09
C ALA A 56 5.51 -4.57 -2.62
N GLY A 57 6.68 -4.73 -3.24
CA GLY A 57 7.63 -5.78 -2.86
C GLY A 57 8.49 -5.42 -1.65
N VAL A 58 8.59 -4.12 -1.31
CA VAL A 58 9.38 -3.66 -0.17
C VAL A 58 8.58 -3.75 1.11
N PHE A 59 8.64 -4.92 1.75
CA PHE A 59 8.07 -5.10 3.08
C PHE A 59 8.91 -4.39 4.14
N ARG A 60 8.33 -3.36 4.78
CA ARG A 60 8.97 -2.60 5.87
C ARG A 60 8.38 -3.02 7.22
N PRO A 61 9.14 -3.70 8.11
CA PRO A 61 8.61 -4.16 9.39
C PRO A 61 8.44 -3.04 10.42
N SER A 62 8.83 -1.80 10.11
CA SER A 62 8.67 -0.66 11.01
C SER A 62 7.44 0.19 10.62
N PRO A 63 6.50 0.45 11.56
CA PRO A 63 5.30 1.24 11.28
C PRO A 63 5.54 2.66 10.79
N ARG A 64 6.72 3.25 11.07
CA ARG A 64 7.08 4.60 10.65
C ARG A 64 7.58 4.70 9.21
N GLN A 65 7.93 3.57 8.59
CA GLN A 65 8.46 3.54 7.23
C GLN A 65 7.46 2.93 6.24
N SER A 66 6.44 2.22 6.72
CA SER A 66 5.35 1.67 5.92
C SER A 66 4.18 2.64 5.80
N ASP A 67 3.47 2.60 4.69
CA ASP A 67 2.25 3.38 4.45
C ASP A 67 0.98 2.51 4.42
N LEU A 68 1.12 1.19 4.29
CA LEU A 68 0.02 0.23 4.24
C LEU A 68 0.16 -0.83 5.34
N MET A 69 -0.90 -1.02 6.13
CA MET A 69 -1.03 -2.11 7.10
C MET A 69 -1.99 -3.17 6.59
N ILE A 70 -1.47 -4.38 6.35
CA ILE A 70 -2.28 -5.55 5.98
C ILE A 70 -2.49 -6.37 7.25
N VAL A 71 -3.74 -6.51 7.69
CA VAL A 71 -4.09 -7.35 8.84
C VAL A 71 -4.48 -8.73 8.33
N ALA A 72 -3.54 -9.67 8.44
CA ALA A 72 -3.67 -11.03 7.93
C ALA A 72 -3.34 -12.06 9.02
#